data_AF-A0A6B2UE15-F1
#
_entry.id   AF-A0A6B2UE15-F1
#
_cell.length_a   1.000
_cell.length_b   1.000
_cell.length_c   1.000
_cell.angle_alpha   90.00
_cell.angle_beta   90.00
_cell.angle_gamma   90.00
#
_symmetry.space_group_name_H-M   'P 1'
#
loop_
_entity.id
_entity.type
_entity.pdbx_description
1 polymer ?
#
loop_
_entity_poly.entity_id
_entity_poly.type
_entity_poly.pdbx_seq_one_letter_code
_entity_poly.pdbx_strand_id
1 'polypeptide(L)'
;MRGVTLDCATRPASGTHPHAAGACAALATAGGRLDQLRGEPRNCVKRYEPVTVSVTGDYLGRSTAWHRTYANTCVLGEETGDVFRF
;
A
#
# COMPACT_ATOMS: atom_id res chain seq x y z
N MET A 1 -13.71 -4.20 9.18
CA MET A 1 -12.82 -3.83 8.07
C MET A 1 -12.22 -2.48 8.40
N ARG A 2 -10.90 -2.32 8.35
CA ARG A 2 -10.22 -1.02 8.51
C ARG A 2 -9.76 -0.58 7.12
N GLY A 3 -9.88 0.72 6.83
CA GLY A 3 -9.46 1.30 5.58
C GLY A 3 -9.16 2.78 5.77
N VAL A 4 -8.31 3.32 4.90
CA VAL A 4 -7.90 4.72 4.90
C VAL A 4 -8.03 5.28 3.49
N THR A 5 -8.15 6.61 3.41
CA THR A 5 -8.14 7.33 2.14
C THR A 5 -6.76 7.92 1.89
N LEU A 6 -6.37 7.98 0.63
CA LEU A 6 -5.12 8.58 0.18
C LEU A 6 -5.40 9.41 -1.07
N ASP A 7 -5.01 10.67 -1.04
CA ASP A 7 -5.04 11.58 -2.17
C ASP A 7 -3.63 12.13 -2.42
N CYS A 8 -3.09 11.78 -3.58
CA CYS A 8 -1.75 12.17 -4.02
C CYS A 8 -1.76 13.38 -4.98
N ALA A 9 -2.93 13.89 -5.37
CA ALA A 9 -3.04 15.04 -6.26
C ALA A 9 -2.79 16.36 -5.53
N THR A 10 -3.05 16.39 -4.22
CA THR A 10 -2.80 17.54 -3.35
C THR A 10 -1.35 17.60 -2.89
N ARG A 11 -0.87 18.82 -2.58
CA ARG A 11 0.42 19.05 -1.92
C ARG A 11 0.20 19.94 -0.68
N PRO A 12 0.40 19.41 0.54
CA PRO A 12 0.83 18.04 0.87
C PRO A 12 -0.24 17.00 0.50
N ALA A 13 0.17 15.74 0.34
CA ALA A 13 -0.75 14.62 0.15
C ALA A 13 -1.76 14.57 1.30
N SER A 14 -3.02 14.25 1.00
CA SER A 14 -4.13 14.29 1.95
C SER A 14 -4.83 12.94 2.10
N GLY A 15 -5.80 12.88 3.01
CA GLY A 15 -6.54 11.67 3.35
C GLY A 15 -6.32 11.24 4.79
N THR A 16 -6.87 10.08 5.17
CA THR A 16 -6.72 9.52 6.52
C THR A 16 -5.50 8.62 6.67
N HIS A 17 -4.72 8.41 5.61
CA HIS A 17 -3.52 7.60 5.63
C HIS A 17 -2.41 8.27 6.49
N PRO A 18 -1.95 7.66 7.59
CA PRO A 18 -0.99 8.28 8.52
C PRO A 18 0.38 8.56 7.87
N HIS A 19 0.76 7.76 6.86
CA HIS A 19 1.99 7.94 6.08
C HIS A 19 1.71 8.38 4.63
N ALA A 20 0.76 9.31 4.42
CA ALA A 20 0.28 9.69 3.08
C ALA A 20 1.41 10.06 2.10
N ALA A 21 2.39 10.86 2.53
CA ALA A 21 3.52 11.24 1.67
C ALA A 21 4.37 10.05 1.22
N GLY A 22 4.68 9.12 2.13
CA GLY A 22 5.44 7.90 1.83
C GLY A 22 4.67 6.95 0.90
N ALA A 23 3.37 6.77 1.17
CA ALA A 23 2.50 5.96 0.31
C ALA A 23 2.41 6.53 -1.12
N CYS A 24 2.26 7.85 -1.27
CA CYS A 24 2.25 8.49 -2.59
C CYS A 24 3.60 8.35 -3.32
N ALA A 25 4.73 8.46 -2.62
CA ALA A 25 6.05 8.25 -3.21
C ALA A 25 6.26 6.80 -3.69
N ALA A 26 5.79 5.82 -2.90
CA ALA A 26 5.84 4.41 -3.27
C ALA A 26 4.96 4.12 -4.50
N LEU A 27 3.73 4.66 -4.53
CA LEU A 27 2.84 4.54 -5.69
C LEU A 27 3.41 5.22 -6.94
N ALA A 28 4.03 6.39 -6.79
CA ALA A 28 4.71 7.08 -7.90
C ALA A 28 5.87 6.26 -8.46
N THR A 29 6.72 5.70 -7.59
CA THR A 29 7.83 4.82 -7.99
C THR A 29 7.35 3.57 -8.71
N ALA A 30 6.23 2.99 -8.28
CA ALA A 30 5.63 1.82 -8.91
C ALA A 30 4.75 2.15 -10.14
N GLY A 31 4.55 3.43 -10.48
CA GLY A 31 3.63 3.85 -11.55
C GLY A 31 2.17 3.46 -11.30
N GLY A 32 1.76 3.39 -10.03
CA GLY A 32 0.43 2.97 -9.60
C GLY A 32 0.15 1.48 -9.78
N ARG A 33 1.19 0.66 -9.96
CA ARG A 33 1.07 -0.80 -10.04
C ARG A 33 1.37 -1.40 -8.67
N LEU A 34 0.32 -1.85 -7.98
CA LEU A 34 0.40 -2.33 -6.60
C LEU A 34 1.28 -3.59 -6.47
N ASP A 35 1.35 -4.41 -7.52
CA ASP A 35 2.23 -5.59 -7.58
C ASP A 35 3.72 -5.25 -7.78
N GLN A 36 4.04 -3.97 -8.05
CA GLN A 36 5.40 -3.48 -8.23
C GLN A 36 5.86 -2.58 -7.08
N LEU A 37 5.10 -2.54 -5.99
CA LEU A 37 5.55 -1.89 -4.78
C LEU A 37 6.86 -2.53 -4.30
N ARG A 38 7.73 -1.67 -3.77
CA ARG A 38 9.01 -2.07 -3.21
C ARG A 38 9.01 -1.56 -1.78
N GLY A 39 8.66 -2.44 -0.86
CA GLY A 39 8.93 -2.19 0.55
C GLY A 39 10.40 -2.44 0.89
N GLU A 40 10.66 -2.53 2.18
CA GLU A 40 12.00 -2.68 2.72
C GLU A 40 12.22 -4.12 3.20
N PRO A 41 13.34 -4.77 2.81
CA PRO A 41 13.69 -6.10 3.29
C PRO A 41 13.71 -6.14 4.82
N ARG A 42 13.03 -7.13 5.39
CA ARG A 42 12.96 -7.32 6.85
C ARG A 42 12.92 -8.81 7.18
N ASN A 43 13.40 -9.17 8.37
CA ASN A 43 13.31 -10.54 8.85
C ASN A 43 11.89 -10.83 9.34
N CYS A 44 11.07 -11.48 8.50
CA CYS A 44 9.74 -11.91 8.89
C CYS A 44 9.73 -13.31 9.52
N VAL A 45 8.97 -13.44 10.60
CA VAL A 45 8.66 -14.75 11.20
C VAL A 45 7.90 -15.61 10.19
N LYS A 46 8.22 -16.90 10.12
CA LYS A 46 7.56 -17.87 9.23
C LYS A 46 6.20 -18.35 9.77
N ARG A 47 5.47 -17.46 10.42
CA ARG A 47 4.13 -17.74 10.93
C ARG A 47 3.10 -17.42 9.84
N TYR A 48 2.18 -18.35 9.60
CA TYR A 48 1.09 -18.13 8.64
C TYR A 48 -0.15 -17.61 9.35
N GLU A 49 -0.45 -16.33 9.14
CA GLU A 49 -1.61 -15.59 9.66
C GLU A 49 -2.07 -14.64 8.54
N PRO A 50 -2.76 -15.16 7.52
CA PRO A 50 -2.91 -14.47 6.25
C PRO A 50 -3.72 -13.19 6.38
N VAL A 51 -3.29 -12.16 5.66
CA VAL A 51 -3.97 -10.87 5.60
C VAL A 51 -4.28 -10.51 4.16
N THR A 52 -5.54 -10.16 3.88
CA THR A 52 -5.97 -9.68 2.56
C THR A 52 -6.13 -8.17 2.61
N VAL A 53 -5.48 -7.49 1.69
CA VAL A 53 -5.61 -6.04 1.49
C VAL A 53 -6.22 -5.76 0.12
N SER A 54 -6.93 -4.64 0.01
CA SER A 54 -7.51 -4.19 -1.25
C SER A 54 -7.31 -2.69 -1.43
N VAL A 55 -7.27 -2.26 -2.68
CA VAL A 55 -7.20 -0.86 -3.11
C VAL A 55 -8.24 -0.66 -4.19
N THR A 56 -9.05 0.38 -4.02
CA THR A 56 -10.04 0.82 -5.00
C THR A 56 -9.89 2.33 -5.17
N GLY A 57 -9.87 2.80 -6.41
CA GLY A 57 -9.82 4.23 -6.70
C GLY A 57 -9.27 4.48 -8.10
N ASP A 58 -8.69 5.66 -8.30
CA ASP A 58 -8.13 6.07 -9.58
C ASP A 58 -6.67 6.48 -9.41
N TYR A 59 -5.82 6.00 -10.32
CA TYR A 59 -4.43 6.42 -10.41
C TYR A 59 -4.19 7.04 -11.78
N LEU A 60 -3.97 8.37 -11.82
CA LEU A 60 -3.75 9.14 -13.05
C LEU A 60 -4.82 8.85 -14.14
N GLY A 61 -6.09 8.79 -13.74
CA GLY A 61 -7.22 8.52 -14.64
C GLY A 61 -7.45 7.04 -14.99
N ARG A 62 -6.63 6.12 -14.47
CA ARG A 62 -6.85 4.68 -14.59
C ARG A 62 -7.56 4.15 -13.34
N SER A 63 -8.78 3.67 -13.53
CA SER A 63 -9.50 2.95 -12.48
C SER A 63 -8.71 1.73 -12.03
N THR A 64 -8.50 1.65 -10.73
CA THR A 64 -7.68 0.65 -10.06
C THR A 64 -8.56 -0.08 -9.06
N ALA A 65 -8.77 -1.37 -9.32
CA ALA A 65 -9.36 -2.30 -8.37
C ALA A 65 -8.38 -3.46 -8.21
N TRP A 66 -7.79 -3.58 -7.03
CA TRP A 66 -6.73 -4.52 -6.75
C TRP A 66 -6.88 -5.11 -5.36
N HIS A 67 -6.46 -6.36 -5.20
CA HIS A 67 -6.40 -7.02 -3.91
C HIS A 67 -5.34 -8.12 -3.93
N ARG A 68 -4.76 -8.42 -2.76
CA ARG A 68 -3.79 -9.50 -2.61
C ARG A 68 -3.80 -10.01 -1.17
N THR A 69 -3.52 -11.30 -1.01
CA THR A 69 -3.32 -11.94 0.28
C THR A 69 -1.83 -12.16 0.52
N TYR A 70 -1.37 -11.77 1.71
CA TYR A 70 -0.01 -11.99 2.18
C TYR A 70 -0.01 -13.02 3.31
N ALA A 71 1.10 -13.74 3.48
CA ALA A 71 1.21 -14.81 4.47
C ALA A 71 1.06 -14.31 5.92
N ASN A 72 1.45 -13.07 6.20
CA ASN A 72 1.24 -12.36 7.45
C ASN A 72 1.45 -10.84 7.27
N THR A 73 1.18 -10.06 8.32
CA THR A 73 1.36 -8.59 8.32
C THR A 73 2.81 -8.14 8.15
N CYS A 74 3.77 -8.95 8.56
CA CYS A 74 5.18 -8.64 8.35
C CYS A 74 5.53 -8.68 6.86
N VAL A 75 5.16 -9.76 6.17
CA VAL A 75 5.39 -9.94 4.71
C VAL A 75 4.63 -8.87 3.92
N LEU A 76 3.41 -8.54 4.31
CA LEU A 76 2.68 -7.39 3.74
C LEU A 76 3.55 -6.13 3.79
N GLY A 77 4.02 -5.74 4.98
CA GLY A 77 4.83 -4.54 5.10
C GLY A 77 6.15 -4.62 4.34
N GLU A 78 6.81 -5.78 4.32
CA GLU A 78 8.06 -6.01 3.59
C GLU A 78 7.88 -5.74 2.09
N GLU A 79 6.80 -6.23 1.51
CA GLU A 79 6.58 -6.11 0.07
C GLU A 79 6.02 -4.73 -0.32
N THR A 80 5.20 -4.11 0.54
CA THR A 80 4.42 -2.92 0.14
C THR A 80 4.90 -1.60 0.72
N GLY A 81 5.78 -1.63 1.72
CA GLY A 81 6.24 -0.43 2.41
C GLY A 81 5.09 0.36 3.05
N ASP A 82 5.11 1.68 2.88
CA ASP A 82 4.18 2.58 3.55
C ASP A 82 2.73 2.52 3.05
N VAL A 83 2.45 1.92 1.87
CA VAL A 83 1.10 1.91 1.26
C VAL A 83 0.03 1.22 2.13
N PHE A 84 0.41 0.21 2.91
CA PHE A 84 -0.50 -0.51 3.81
C PHE A 84 -0.11 -0.37 5.28
N ARG A 85 0.59 0.71 5.62
CA ARG A 85 1.02 1.01 6.99
C ARG A 85 0.02 1.95 7.66
N PHE A 86 -1.07 1.41 8.23
CA PHE A 86 -2.11 2.18 8.93
C PHE A 86 -2.90 1.35 9.96
#